data_AF-A0A3E1BZA6-F1
#
_entry.id   AF-A0A3E1BZA6-F1
#
_cell.length_a   1.000
_cell.length_b   1.000
_cell.length_c   1.000
_cell.angle_alpha   90.00
_cell.angle_beta   90.00
_cell.angle_gamma   90.00
#
_symmetry.space_group_name_H-M   'P 1'
#
loop_
_entity.id
_entity.type
_entity.pdbx_description
1 polymer ?
#
loop_
_entity_poly.entity_id
_entity_poly.type
_entity_poly.pdbx_seq_one_letter_code
_entity_poly.pdbx_strand_id
1 'polypeptide(L)'
;MTALTAGKDGIDVQAQSLTGNVTVVANGDIAAGNAGIVGAIMQAGASGNLDVTANGAIDARFGIDADNFGSGSTTVKTVGPVTATSGNGLFARTTGGNVTVTAGDVSSTGDTAIVARQTNVAGTGSVVVTAGNVSGTTGIEATNSGTGATSVTTTGTVIGTTAEGIKAAGNGTVNVTVAGTVTGLTRGLSLVGGSGSIAVLSSGMIGNISGLSSDAAINAGGGPVMLTNGGSIIGTVDFGAAADTFANSGTWRMAGGTSDFGGGGDTLRNAASGVIDAGGVGAPAMTTLSNLALLVNQGRMTMVNGIAGDAVQTSGNARFESGSVYAVDIDSTGQSDRFTAQGNVQLGGAVAVSVSDGTVVPGSHYTVVTANGGVSGHFESLLGGTAFLVLHDSYDANNAYLDIEKRAFALAGLTPNQTATAAGLDGLPISGSLYNAILDLPNDAVAQYAFDQLSGEIHASARTALIEDSRFLRSAVNDRIRAAFDSVGASGDTVVTYDDGKPRAAAATTDGLAVWSQGFGSWGHTEGDGNAA
;
A
#
# COMPACT_ATOMS: atom_id res chain seq x y z
N MET A 1 -26.18 40.53 6.40
CA MET A 1 -26.58 41.50 5.35
C MET A 1 -27.11 40.69 4.18
N THR A 2 -28.20 41.16 3.57
CA THR A 2 -28.96 40.39 2.59
C THR A 2 -29.31 41.29 1.40
N ALA A 3 -28.70 41.03 0.25
CA ALA A 3 -28.86 41.77 -1.00
C ALA A 3 -29.21 40.79 -2.15
N LEU A 4 -30.28 40.01 -1.96
CA LEU A 4 -30.60 38.84 -2.81
C LEU A 4 -31.12 39.18 -4.21
N THR A 5 -31.48 40.43 -4.48
CA THR A 5 -31.93 40.81 -5.83
C THR A 5 -30.81 40.55 -6.84
N ALA A 6 -31.15 39.89 -7.95
CA ALA A 6 -30.19 39.57 -9.00
C ALA A 6 -29.39 40.82 -9.42
N GLY A 7 -28.07 40.67 -9.50
CA GLY A 7 -27.17 41.78 -9.86
C GLY A 7 -26.83 42.74 -8.71
N LYS A 8 -27.29 42.49 -7.48
CA LYS A 8 -26.92 43.31 -6.32
C LYS A 8 -25.77 42.69 -5.53
N ASP A 9 -24.75 43.51 -5.29
CA ASP A 9 -23.63 43.20 -4.43
C ASP A 9 -24.01 43.40 -2.96
N GLY A 10 -23.39 42.63 -2.08
CA GLY A 10 -23.53 42.81 -0.65
C GLY A 10 -22.81 44.07 -0.18
N ILE A 11 -21.50 44.10 -0.35
CA ILE A 11 -20.65 45.28 -0.14
C ILE A 11 -19.97 45.62 -1.47
N ASP A 12 -20.01 46.88 -1.89
CA ASP A 12 -19.27 47.37 -3.05
C ASP A 12 -18.52 48.65 -2.67
N VAL A 13 -17.18 48.57 -2.69
CA VAL A 13 -16.28 49.68 -2.37
C VAL A 13 -15.25 49.84 -3.48
N GLN A 14 -15.30 50.98 -4.17
CA GLN A 14 -14.38 51.29 -5.27
C GLN A 14 -13.70 52.63 -5.02
N ALA A 15 -12.37 52.65 -5.05
CA ALA A 15 -11.57 53.85 -4.88
C ALA A 15 -10.92 54.29 -6.20
N GLN A 16 -10.95 55.61 -6.46
CA GLN A 16 -10.23 56.27 -7.56
C GLN A 16 -9.00 57.04 -7.05
N SER A 17 -8.35 56.53 -6.00
CA SER A 17 -7.19 57.17 -5.37
C SER A 17 -5.87 56.58 -5.89
N LEU A 18 -4.85 57.41 -6.03
CA LEU A 18 -3.48 56.96 -6.36
C LEU A 18 -2.74 56.40 -5.14
N THR A 19 -3.06 56.85 -3.93
CA THR A 19 -2.28 56.51 -2.72
C THR A 19 -3.15 56.02 -1.57
N GLY A 20 -4.48 56.16 -1.68
CA GLY A 20 -5.41 55.78 -0.63
C GLY A 20 -5.53 54.28 -0.51
N ASN A 21 -5.48 53.78 0.73
CA ASN A 21 -5.79 52.38 1.02
C ASN A 21 -7.30 52.18 1.09
N VAL A 22 -7.76 51.00 0.72
CA VAL A 22 -9.13 50.53 0.88
C VAL A 22 -9.13 49.38 1.86
N THR A 23 -9.96 49.47 2.89
CA THR A 23 -10.18 48.38 3.85
C THR A 23 -11.66 48.08 3.93
N VAL A 24 -12.03 46.83 3.70
CA VAL A 24 -13.41 46.32 3.81
C VAL A 24 -13.43 45.24 4.89
N VAL A 25 -14.28 45.41 5.91
CA VAL A 25 -14.44 44.42 6.99
C VAL A 25 -15.91 44.08 7.14
N ALA A 26 -16.25 42.81 6.88
CA ALA A 26 -17.57 42.25 7.11
C ALA A 26 -17.57 41.34 8.34
N ASN A 27 -18.26 41.74 9.42
CA ASN A 27 -18.29 40.98 10.67
C ASN A 27 -19.43 39.96 10.77
N GLY A 28 -20.48 40.11 9.96
CA GLY A 28 -21.62 39.21 9.94
C GLY A 28 -21.79 38.56 8.57
N ASP A 29 -22.73 37.63 8.48
CA ASP A 29 -22.99 36.88 7.25
C ASP A 29 -23.47 37.79 6.12
N ILE A 30 -23.11 37.44 4.89
CA ILE A 30 -23.50 38.13 3.65
C ILE A 30 -24.20 37.14 2.73
N ALA A 31 -25.41 37.48 2.30
CA ALA A 31 -26.10 36.79 1.22
C ALA A 31 -26.38 37.78 0.08
N ALA A 32 -25.88 37.54 -1.13
CA ALA A 32 -25.95 38.51 -2.23
C ALA A 32 -26.34 37.87 -3.58
N GLY A 33 -27.11 38.60 -4.40
CA GLY A 33 -27.51 38.16 -5.74
C GLY A 33 -26.43 38.33 -6.82
N ASN A 34 -25.31 39.00 -6.50
CA ASN A 34 -24.11 39.12 -7.33
C ASN A 34 -22.84 38.78 -6.53
N ALA A 35 -22.01 39.75 -6.17
CA ALA A 35 -20.83 39.51 -5.34
C ALA A 35 -21.17 39.68 -3.86
N GLY A 36 -20.60 38.86 -3.00
CA GLY A 36 -20.66 39.07 -1.56
C GLY A 36 -19.96 40.39 -1.18
N ILE A 37 -18.70 40.52 -1.61
CA ILE A 37 -17.90 41.73 -1.44
C ILE A 37 -17.18 42.07 -2.75
N VAL A 38 -17.29 43.32 -3.18
CA VAL A 38 -16.42 43.96 -4.18
C VAL A 38 -15.56 45.00 -3.47
N GLY A 39 -14.26 44.86 -3.56
CA GLY A 39 -13.28 45.84 -3.14
C GLY A 39 -12.35 46.16 -4.30
N ALA A 40 -12.26 47.42 -4.72
CA ALA A 40 -11.43 47.77 -5.87
C ALA A 40 -10.67 49.09 -5.70
N ILE A 41 -9.44 49.12 -6.21
CA ILE A 41 -8.67 50.35 -6.47
C ILE A 41 -8.50 50.46 -7.98
N MET A 42 -9.27 51.38 -8.58
CA MET A 42 -9.49 51.43 -10.03
C MET A 42 -8.39 52.18 -10.80
N GLN A 43 -7.56 52.98 -10.12
CA GLN A 43 -6.54 53.79 -10.77
C GLN A 43 -5.32 52.95 -11.15
N ALA A 44 -5.03 52.89 -12.45
CA ALA A 44 -3.78 52.33 -12.94
C ALA A 44 -2.59 53.13 -12.36
N GLY A 45 -1.60 52.44 -11.79
CA GLY A 45 -0.45 53.06 -11.13
C GLY A 45 -0.69 53.50 -9.68
N ALA A 46 -1.85 53.18 -9.08
CA ALA A 46 -2.04 53.39 -7.65
C ALA A 46 -1.00 52.62 -6.81
N SER A 47 -0.60 53.16 -5.67
CA SER A 47 0.27 52.51 -4.69
C SER A 47 -0.48 52.14 -3.40
N GLY A 48 -1.78 52.46 -3.32
CA GLY A 48 -2.62 52.14 -2.17
C GLY A 48 -2.91 50.63 -2.08
N ASN A 49 -3.03 50.13 -0.85
CA ASN A 49 -3.32 48.73 -0.57
C ASN A 49 -4.84 48.49 -0.49
N LEU A 50 -5.25 47.28 -0.85
CA LEU A 50 -6.63 46.79 -0.73
C LEU A 50 -6.66 45.63 0.25
N ASP A 51 -7.35 45.79 1.38
CA ASP A 51 -7.50 44.75 2.40
C ASP A 51 -8.98 44.40 2.60
N VAL A 52 -9.37 43.17 2.28
CA VAL A 52 -10.74 42.66 2.44
C VAL A 52 -10.76 41.56 3.49
N THR A 53 -11.58 41.71 4.53
CA THR A 53 -11.78 40.70 5.58
C THR A 53 -13.26 40.35 5.72
N ALA A 54 -13.57 39.06 5.62
CA ALA A 54 -14.90 38.50 5.90
C ALA A 54 -14.83 37.54 7.10
N ASN A 55 -15.41 37.93 8.22
CA ASN A 55 -15.46 37.11 9.43
C ASN A 55 -16.69 36.19 9.47
N GLY A 56 -17.81 36.62 8.88
CA GLY A 56 -19.03 35.81 8.71
C GLY A 56 -19.03 34.98 7.43
N ALA A 57 -20.07 34.17 7.25
CA ALA A 57 -20.26 33.39 6.04
C ALA A 57 -20.62 34.28 4.83
N ILE A 58 -20.22 33.88 3.62
CA ILE A 58 -20.65 34.49 2.37
C ILE A 58 -21.39 33.45 1.53
N ASP A 59 -22.60 33.78 1.09
CA ASP A 59 -23.38 33.03 0.10
C ASP A 59 -23.76 33.96 -1.06
N ALA A 60 -23.18 33.75 -2.23
CA ALA A 60 -23.31 34.69 -3.35
C ALA A 60 -23.10 34.03 -4.72
N ARG A 61 -23.25 34.83 -5.78
CA ARG A 61 -22.88 34.39 -7.14
C ARG A 61 -21.37 34.37 -7.33
N PHE A 62 -20.70 35.43 -6.88
CA PHE A 62 -19.26 35.57 -6.68
C PHE A 62 -19.03 35.80 -5.18
N GLY A 63 -18.04 35.16 -4.55
CA GLY A 63 -17.83 35.36 -3.11
C GLY A 63 -17.20 36.73 -2.81
N ILE A 64 -15.90 36.86 -3.08
CA ILE A 64 -15.14 38.12 -2.93
C ILE A 64 -14.43 38.45 -4.24
N ASP A 65 -14.58 39.68 -4.73
CA ASP A 65 -13.80 40.26 -5.81
C ASP A 65 -12.94 41.42 -5.26
N ALA A 66 -11.64 41.19 -5.14
CA ALA A 66 -10.66 42.13 -4.61
C ALA A 66 -9.63 42.52 -5.67
N ASP A 67 -9.82 43.70 -6.27
CA ASP A 67 -9.14 44.08 -7.50
C ASP A 67 -8.32 45.38 -7.33
N ASN A 68 -6.99 45.26 -7.25
CA ASN A 68 -6.08 46.41 -7.25
C ASN A 68 -5.45 46.58 -8.64
N PHE A 69 -5.85 47.62 -9.38
CA PHE A 69 -5.28 47.90 -10.70
C PHE A 69 -3.90 48.57 -10.63
N GLY A 70 -3.43 48.93 -9.44
CA GLY A 70 -2.12 49.50 -9.16
C GLY A 70 -1.08 48.50 -8.65
N SER A 71 0.01 49.05 -8.12
CA SER A 71 1.17 48.35 -7.56
C SER A 71 1.08 48.08 -6.05
N GLY A 72 0.03 48.58 -5.38
CA GLY A 72 -0.20 48.27 -3.98
C GLY A 72 -0.61 46.81 -3.75
N SER A 73 -0.52 46.36 -2.51
CA SER A 73 -0.87 44.99 -2.15
C SER A 73 -2.38 44.75 -2.13
N THR A 74 -2.77 43.49 -2.34
CA THR A 74 -4.14 43.02 -2.19
C THR A 74 -4.17 41.87 -1.18
N THR A 75 -4.90 42.04 -0.08
CA THR A 75 -5.10 41.02 0.95
C THR A 75 -6.56 40.62 1.01
N VAL A 76 -6.84 39.32 0.97
CA VAL A 76 -8.17 38.75 1.23
C VAL A 76 -8.08 37.77 2.39
N LYS A 77 -8.87 38.00 3.44
CA LYS A 77 -8.97 37.11 4.60
C LYS A 77 -10.40 36.66 4.80
N THR A 78 -10.64 35.35 4.84
CA THR A 78 -11.94 34.79 5.21
C THR A 78 -11.78 33.88 6.43
N VAL A 79 -12.67 34.07 7.42
CA VAL A 79 -12.78 33.21 8.59
C VAL A 79 -14.00 32.31 8.46
N GLY A 80 -15.15 32.90 8.10
CA GLY A 80 -16.36 32.17 7.76
C GLY A 80 -16.26 31.50 6.37
N PRO A 81 -17.11 30.50 6.11
CA PRO A 81 -17.13 29.81 4.83
C PRO A 81 -17.60 30.74 3.70
N VAL A 82 -17.05 30.55 2.51
CA VAL A 82 -17.48 31.25 1.29
C VAL A 82 -18.06 30.25 0.31
N THR A 83 -19.31 30.47 -0.08
CA THR A 83 -20.02 29.68 -1.10
C THR A 83 -20.35 30.59 -2.28
N ALA A 84 -19.85 30.21 -3.46
CA ALA A 84 -20.15 30.85 -4.73
C ALA A 84 -20.85 29.87 -5.67
N THR A 85 -21.83 30.35 -6.43
CA THR A 85 -22.66 29.48 -7.28
C THR A 85 -22.20 29.45 -8.74
N SER A 86 -21.92 30.60 -9.35
CA SER A 86 -21.57 30.67 -10.79
C SER A 86 -20.26 31.37 -11.10
N GLY A 87 -19.62 31.99 -10.12
CA GLY A 87 -18.38 32.72 -10.27
C GLY A 87 -17.36 32.31 -9.21
N ASN A 88 -16.22 32.98 -9.19
CA ASN A 88 -15.14 32.63 -8.26
C ASN A 88 -15.60 32.73 -6.80
N GLY A 89 -15.07 31.83 -5.96
CA GLY A 89 -15.20 31.95 -4.51
C GLY A 89 -14.46 33.19 -4.02
N LEU A 90 -13.15 33.25 -4.27
CA LEU A 90 -12.30 34.39 -3.97
C LEU A 90 -11.51 34.78 -5.22
N PHE A 91 -11.51 36.06 -5.57
CA PHE A 91 -10.67 36.64 -6.60
C PHE A 91 -9.85 37.77 -5.99
N ALA A 92 -8.53 37.66 -6.04
CA ALA A 92 -7.60 38.65 -5.51
C ALA A 92 -6.53 38.99 -6.55
N ARG A 93 -6.42 40.26 -6.94
CA ARG A 93 -5.47 40.70 -7.96
C ARG A 93 -4.74 41.98 -7.58
N THR A 94 -3.50 42.08 -8.04
CA THR A 94 -2.73 43.33 -8.09
C THR A 94 -1.92 43.46 -9.38
N THR A 95 -1.62 44.68 -9.81
CA THR A 95 -0.71 45.00 -10.92
C THR A 95 0.66 45.44 -10.37
N GLY A 96 1.37 44.55 -9.67
CA GLY A 96 2.75 44.80 -9.22
C GLY A 96 3.04 44.44 -7.78
N GLY A 97 2.05 44.60 -6.90
CA GLY A 97 2.18 44.39 -5.46
C GLY A 97 2.07 42.93 -5.03
N ASN A 98 2.06 42.70 -3.72
CA ASN A 98 1.80 41.36 -3.17
C ASN A 98 0.31 41.02 -3.24
N VAL A 99 -0.01 39.75 -3.52
CA VAL A 99 -1.33 39.17 -3.28
C VAL A 99 -1.24 38.21 -2.11
N THR A 100 -2.09 38.35 -1.12
CA THR A 100 -2.17 37.43 0.02
C THR A 100 -3.62 37.01 0.24
N VAL A 101 -3.89 35.70 0.15
CA VAL A 101 -5.20 35.11 0.43
C VAL A 101 -5.04 34.17 1.63
N THR A 102 -5.80 34.40 2.69
CA THR A 102 -5.92 33.47 3.82
C THR A 102 -7.38 33.11 4.00
N ALA A 103 -7.73 31.86 3.67
CA ALA A 103 -9.11 31.42 3.62
C ALA A 103 -9.36 30.21 4.53
N GLY A 104 -10.55 30.19 5.14
CA GLY A 104 -11.14 28.97 5.68
C GLY A 104 -11.67 28.08 4.56
N ASP A 105 -12.95 27.70 4.68
CA ASP A 105 -13.61 26.89 3.64
C ASP A 105 -14.10 27.77 2.47
N VAL A 106 -13.81 27.34 1.24
CA VAL A 106 -14.24 28.01 0.02
C VAL A 106 -14.82 26.99 -0.96
N SER A 107 -16.06 27.19 -1.38
CA SER A 107 -16.74 26.36 -2.37
C SER A 107 -17.25 27.22 -3.52
N SER A 108 -16.97 26.82 -4.75
CA SER A 108 -17.47 27.43 -5.98
C SER A 108 -17.99 26.33 -6.89
N THR A 109 -19.28 26.34 -7.22
CA THR A 109 -19.85 25.29 -8.09
C THR A 109 -19.73 25.60 -9.58
N GLY A 110 -19.46 26.85 -9.96
CA GLY A 110 -19.46 27.28 -11.35
C GLY A 110 -18.12 27.77 -11.90
N ASP A 111 -17.13 28.04 -11.04
CA ASP A 111 -15.82 28.56 -11.45
C ASP A 111 -14.72 28.17 -10.44
N THR A 112 -13.53 28.75 -10.58
CA THR A 112 -12.38 28.54 -9.70
C THR A 112 -12.69 29.00 -8.28
N ALA A 113 -12.37 28.18 -7.28
CA ALA A 113 -12.71 28.55 -5.91
C ALA A 113 -11.83 29.70 -5.40
N ILE A 114 -10.52 29.67 -5.63
CA ILE A 114 -9.61 30.75 -5.25
C ILE A 114 -8.73 31.14 -6.42
N VAL A 115 -8.75 32.42 -6.80
CA VAL A 115 -7.85 33.02 -7.79
C VAL A 115 -7.02 34.10 -7.10
N ALA A 116 -5.69 33.95 -7.11
CA ALA A 116 -4.74 34.93 -6.59
C ALA A 116 -3.72 35.30 -7.68
N ARG A 117 -3.67 36.57 -8.08
CA ARG A 117 -2.92 36.97 -9.28
C ARG A 117 -2.14 38.27 -9.16
N GLN A 118 -0.84 38.18 -9.43
CA GLN A 118 0.00 39.33 -9.76
C GLN A 118 0.20 39.35 -11.29
N THR A 119 -0.10 40.47 -11.95
CA THR A 119 -0.14 40.56 -13.42
C THR A 119 1.01 41.32 -14.07
N ASN A 120 1.84 42.04 -13.30
CA ASN A 120 2.90 42.85 -13.89
C ASN A 120 4.19 42.04 -14.02
N VAL A 121 4.62 41.80 -15.26
CA VAL A 121 5.88 41.09 -15.57
C VAL A 121 7.14 41.72 -14.97
N ALA A 122 7.13 43.04 -14.76
CA ALA A 122 8.21 43.76 -14.11
C ALA A 122 8.01 43.90 -12.59
N GLY A 123 6.90 43.41 -12.06
CA GLY A 123 6.59 43.50 -10.63
C GLY A 123 7.43 42.53 -9.80
N THR A 124 7.65 42.89 -8.55
CA THR A 124 8.41 42.10 -7.58
C THR A 124 7.51 41.48 -6.50
N GLY A 125 6.22 41.79 -6.51
CA GLY A 125 5.29 41.31 -5.49
C GLY A 125 5.10 39.80 -5.55
N SER A 126 4.89 39.19 -4.39
CA SER A 126 4.65 37.75 -4.23
C SER A 126 3.16 37.42 -4.26
N VAL A 127 2.82 36.17 -4.60
CA VAL A 127 1.47 35.62 -4.46
C VAL A 127 1.50 34.54 -3.39
N VAL A 128 0.71 34.71 -2.32
CA VAL A 128 0.64 33.76 -1.21
C VAL A 128 -0.81 33.36 -0.97
N VAL A 129 -1.09 32.07 -0.98
CA VAL A 129 -2.41 31.49 -0.66
C VAL A 129 -2.26 30.50 0.47
N THR A 130 -3.05 30.67 1.53
CA THR A 130 -3.22 29.69 2.61
C THR A 130 -4.69 29.36 2.75
N ALA A 131 -5.06 28.09 2.60
CA ALA A 131 -6.47 27.70 2.55
C ALA A 131 -6.79 26.42 3.35
N GLY A 132 -8.01 26.37 3.90
CA GLY A 132 -8.64 25.21 4.50
C GLY A 132 -9.20 24.26 3.44
N ASN A 133 -10.49 23.91 3.51
CA ASN A 133 -11.13 23.09 2.47
C ASN A 133 -11.52 23.96 1.28
N VAL A 134 -11.19 23.53 0.08
CA VAL A 134 -11.43 24.27 -1.16
C VAL A 134 -12.05 23.35 -2.21
N SER A 135 -13.12 23.77 -2.86
CA SER A 135 -13.73 23.04 -3.98
C SER A 135 -14.17 24.00 -5.06
N GLY A 136 -13.67 23.82 -6.29
CA GLY A 136 -13.98 24.66 -7.45
C GLY A 136 -13.89 23.87 -8.75
N THR A 137 -14.14 24.49 -9.91
CA THR A 137 -13.81 23.89 -11.22
C THR A 137 -12.30 23.60 -11.27
N THR A 138 -11.51 24.61 -10.94
CA THR A 138 -10.15 24.52 -10.39
C THR A 138 -10.24 24.82 -8.89
N GLY A 139 -9.51 24.10 -8.04
CA GLY A 139 -9.50 24.40 -6.61
C GLY A 139 -8.83 25.76 -6.33
N ILE A 140 -7.53 25.87 -6.60
CA ILE A 140 -6.74 27.09 -6.39
C ILE A 140 -5.97 27.44 -7.66
N GLU A 141 -6.11 28.65 -8.16
CA GLU A 141 -5.22 29.27 -9.16
C GLU A 141 -4.38 30.38 -8.52
N ALA A 142 -3.06 30.21 -8.48
CA ALA A 142 -2.12 31.20 -7.98
C ALA A 142 -1.10 31.55 -9.07
N THR A 143 -1.12 32.77 -9.59
CA THR A 143 -0.29 33.17 -10.75
C THR A 143 0.49 34.45 -10.49
N ASN A 144 1.80 34.41 -10.72
CA ASN A 144 2.68 35.57 -10.61
C ASN A 144 3.41 35.81 -11.94
N SER A 145 3.09 36.91 -12.60
CA SER A 145 3.75 37.27 -13.86
C SER A 145 5.14 37.89 -13.61
N GLY A 146 5.34 38.45 -12.41
CA GLY A 146 6.58 39.09 -12.00
C GLY A 146 7.63 38.13 -11.43
N THR A 147 8.59 38.71 -10.72
CA THR A 147 9.77 38.00 -10.16
C THR A 147 9.56 37.51 -8.73
N GLY A 148 8.46 37.90 -8.08
CA GLY A 148 8.14 37.44 -6.73
C GLY A 148 7.80 35.96 -6.68
N ALA A 149 7.90 35.38 -5.48
CA ALA A 149 7.51 33.99 -5.27
C ALA A 149 6.00 33.78 -5.43
N THR A 150 5.60 32.58 -5.85
CA THR A 150 4.24 32.05 -5.73
C THR A 150 4.26 30.97 -4.66
N SER A 151 3.38 31.04 -3.66
CA SER A 151 3.33 30.07 -2.57
C SER A 151 1.90 29.67 -2.24
N VAL A 152 1.62 28.38 -2.22
CA VAL A 152 0.31 27.81 -1.87
C VAL A 152 0.48 26.83 -0.72
N THR A 153 -0.24 27.03 0.38
CA THR A 153 -0.25 26.14 1.54
C THR A 153 -1.67 25.69 1.81
N THR A 154 -1.91 24.39 1.81
CA THR A 154 -3.24 23.81 2.04
C THR A 154 -3.21 22.92 3.27
N THR A 155 -4.12 23.20 4.20
CA THR A 155 -4.28 22.42 5.44
C THR A 155 -5.50 21.50 5.39
N GLY A 156 -6.45 21.77 4.50
CA GLY A 156 -7.64 20.95 4.26
C GLY A 156 -7.63 20.28 2.90
N THR A 157 -8.79 19.76 2.50
CA THR A 157 -8.99 19.09 1.21
C THR A 157 -9.19 20.13 0.11
N VAL A 158 -8.44 20.04 -1.00
CA VAL A 158 -8.59 20.88 -2.19
C VAL A 158 -9.00 20.02 -3.38
N ILE A 159 -10.12 20.37 -4.01
CA ILE A 159 -10.71 19.62 -5.13
C ILE A 159 -10.89 20.54 -6.34
N GLY A 160 -10.28 20.14 -7.46
CA GLY A 160 -10.63 20.61 -8.80
C GLY A 160 -11.65 19.67 -9.43
N THR A 161 -12.90 20.07 -9.47
CA THR A 161 -14.01 19.23 -9.95
C THR A 161 -13.99 18.98 -11.46
N THR A 162 -13.40 19.90 -12.23
CA THR A 162 -13.29 19.79 -13.70
C THR A 162 -11.87 19.97 -14.23
N ALA A 163 -10.96 20.50 -13.41
CA ALA A 163 -9.58 20.82 -13.77
C ALA A 163 -8.63 20.43 -12.62
N GLU A 164 -7.57 21.20 -12.40
CA GLU A 164 -6.58 20.92 -11.37
C GLU A 164 -7.08 21.18 -9.95
N GLY A 165 -6.57 20.42 -8.98
CA GLY A 165 -6.70 20.79 -7.57
C GLY A 165 -6.01 22.13 -7.30
N ILE A 166 -4.73 22.22 -7.65
CA ILE A 166 -3.94 23.45 -7.56
C ILE A 166 -3.20 23.70 -8.87
N LYS A 167 -3.37 24.90 -9.41
CA LYS A 167 -2.61 25.45 -10.52
C LYS A 167 -1.79 26.62 -10.01
N ALA A 168 -0.47 26.48 -9.97
CA ALA A 168 0.43 27.54 -9.51
C ALA A 168 1.48 27.86 -10.56
N ALA A 169 1.60 29.14 -10.93
CA ALA A 169 2.60 29.59 -11.88
C ALA A 169 3.34 30.83 -11.36
N GLY A 170 4.63 30.92 -11.63
CA GLY A 170 5.47 32.06 -11.30
C GLY A 170 6.71 32.09 -12.18
N ASN A 171 7.30 33.27 -12.39
CA ASN A 171 8.65 33.37 -12.96
C ASN A 171 9.74 33.35 -11.87
N GLY A 172 9.36 33.65 -10.62
CA GLY A 172 10.14 33.38 -9.42
C GLY A 172 9.95 31.95 -8.90
N THR A 173 10.28 31.69 -7.64
CA THR A 173 10.09 30.35 -7.04
C THR A 173 8.61 30.01 -6.87
N VAL A 174 8.23 28.76 -7.13
CA VAL A 174 6.89 28.22 -6.84
C VAL A 174 6.99 27.23 -5.70
N ASN A 175 6.34 27.50 -4.58
CA ASN A 175 6.30 26.62 -3.42
C ASN A 175 4.88 26.11 -3.19
N VAL A 176 4.70 24.81 -3.07
CA VAL A 176 3.41 24.20 -2.71
C VAL A 176 3.60 23.29 -1.50
N THR A 177 2.82 23.53 -0.45
CA THR A 177 2.79 22.69 0.74
C THR A 177 1.41 22.07 0.88
N VAL A 178 1.35 20.74 0.88
CA VAL A 178 0.13 19.93 0.95
C VAL A 178 0.11 19.14 2.25
N ALA A 179 -0.71 19.58 3.21
CA ALA A 179 -0.93 18.81 4.44
C ALA A 179 -2.20 17.95 4.39
N GLY A 180 -3.21 18.39 3.65
CA GLY A 180 -4.47 17.64 3.42
C GLY A 180 -4.45 16.84 2.12
N THR A 181 -5.63 16.63 1.52
CA THR A 181 -5.77 15.95 0.22
C THR A 181 -5.90 16.97 -0.90
N VAL A 182 -5.13 16.85 -1.97
CA VAL A 182 -5.27 17.66 -3.19
C VAL A 182 -5.58 16.75 -4.36
N THR A 183 -6.77 16.89 -4.92
CA THR A 183 -7.17 16.16 -6.12
C THR A 183 -7.75 17.09 -7.18
N GLY A 184 -7.61 16.70 -8.44
CA GLY A 184 -8.27 17.35 -9.55
C GLY A 184 -8.66 16.34 -10.62
N LEU A 185 -9.62 16.70 -11.47
CA LEU A 185 -10.06 15.86 -12.59
C LEU A 185 -8.93 15.65 -13.61
N THR A 186 -8.13 16.68 -13.88
CA THR A 186 -6.97 16.55 -14.77
C THR A 186 -5.74 16.05 -14.03
N ARG A 187 -5.49 16.59 -12.82
CA ARG A 187 -4.42 16.23 -11.89
C ARG A 187 -4.56 16.96 -10.57
N GLY A 188 -3.86 16.49 -9.53
CA GLY A 188 -3.76 17.20 -8.27
C GLY A 188 -3.06 18.56 -8.42
N LEU A 189 -1.85 18.56 -9.01
CA LEU A 189 -1.00 19.76 -9.14
C LEU A 189 -0.58 20.04 -10.59
N SER A 190 -0.66 21.31 -11.01
CA SER A 190 -0.03 21.83 -12.23
C SER A 190 0.82 23.05 -11.89
N LEU A 191 2.14 22.92 -12.05
CA LEU A 191 3.11 23.88 -11.52
C LEU A 191 4.05 24.39 -12.62
N VAL A 192 4.21 25.71 -12.72
CA VAL A 192 5.13 26.32 -13.69
C VAL A 192 6.05 27.34 -13.01
N GLY A 193 7.35 27.06 -12.99
CA GLY A 193 8.37 27.88 -12.32
C GLY A 193 9.02 28.94 -13.21
N GLY A 194 8.76 28.94 -14.53
CA GLY A 194 9.35 29.89 -15.48
C GLY A 194 10.87 29.73 -15.58
N SER A 195 11.62 30.37 -14.68
CA SER A 195 13.07 30.14 -14.46
C SER A 195 13.44 29.87 -13.00
N GLY A 196 12.49 30.08 -12.07
CA GLY A 196 12.65 29.78 -10.65
C GLY A 196 12.40 28.31 -10.34
N SER A 197 12.91 27.86 -9.19
CA SER A 197 12.71 26.50 -8.72
C SER A 197 11.27 26.25 -8.28
N ILE A 198 10.81 25.02 -8.45
CA ILE A 198 9.55 24.51 -7.92
C ILE A 198 9.85 23.61 -6.72
N ALA A 199 9.25 23.88 -5.57
CA ALA A 199 9.34 23.01 -4.39
C ALA A 199 7.94 22.54 -3.99
N VAL A 200 7.78 21.22 -3.88
CA VAL A 200 6.55 20.58 -3.39
C VAL A 200 6.88 19.81 -2.13
N LEU A 201 6.22 20.15 -1.03
CA LEU A 201 6.28 19.43 0.23
C LEU A 201 4.90 18.86 0.55
N SER A 202 4.75 17.53 0.47
CA SER A 202 3.49 16.85 0.78
C SER A 202 3.63 15.97 2.00
N SER A 203 2.83 16.21 3.03
CA SER A 203 2.55 15.22 4.09
C SER A 203 1.18 14.57 3.93
N GLY A 204 0.36 15.10 3.02
CA GLY A 204 -0.97 14.59 2.71
C GLY A 204 -1.03 13.81 1.40
N MET A 205 -2.22 13.70 0.82
CA MET A 205 -2.45 12.98 -0.45
C MET A 205 -2.44 13.94 -1.64
N ILE A 206 -1.77 13.59 -2.72
CA ILE A 206 -1.90 14.24 -4.04
C ILE A 206 -2.31 13.19 -5.07
N GLY A 207 -3.30 13.48 -5.92
CA GLY A 207 -3.67 12.55 -7.00
C GLY A 207 -4.73 13.07 -7.95
N ASN A 208 -5.14 12.22 -8.89
CA ASN A 208 -6.33 12.45 -9.71
C ASN A 208 -7.60 12.08 -8.92
N ILE A 209 -8.72 12.76 -9.19
CA ILE A 209 -10.01 12.44 -8.57
C ILE A 209 -10.53 11.03 -8.92
N SER A 210 -10.07 10.44 -10.03
CA SER A 210 -10.37 9.06 -10.41
C SER A 210 -9.83 8.03 -9.42
N GLY A 211 -8.76 8.38 -8.68
CA GLY A 211 -8.03 7.47 -7.81
C GLY A 211 -7.18 6.43 -8.55
N LEU A 212 -7.10 6.48 -9.87
CA LEU A 212 -6.27 5.57 -10.66
C LEU A 212 -4.79 5.98 -10.58
N SER A 213 -3.91 5.00 -10.36
CA SER A 213 -2.46 5.21 -10.32
C SER A 213 -1.83 5.49 -11.69
N SER A 214 -2.55 5.23 -12.78
CA SER A 214 -2.13 5.54 -14.14
C SER A 214 -2.40 6.98 -14.56
N ASP A 215 -3.26 7.70 -13.83
CA ASP A 215 -3.65 9.07 -14.16
C ASP A 215 -2.64 10.08 -13.59
N ALA A 216 -2.56 11.27 -14.18
CA ALA A 216 -1.62 12.29 -13.74
C ALA A 216 -1.95 12.82 -12.34
N ALA A 217 -0.96 12.78 -11.43
CA ALA A 217 -1.06 13.40 -10.11
C ALA A 217 -0.42 14.80 -10.11
N ILE A 218 0.75 14.93 -10.72
CA ILE A 218 1.58 16.14 -10.69
C ILE A 218 2.15 16.38 -12.08
N ASN A 219 2.01 17.60 -12.58
CA ASN A 219 2.79 18.11 -13.70
C ASN A 219 3.52 19.36 -13.22
N ALA A 220 4.84 19.41 -13.35
CA ALA A 220 5.66 20.53 -12.90
C ALA A 220 6.78 20.83 -13.90
N GLY A 221 7.01 22.10 -14.25
CA GLY A 221 8.09 22.41 -15.20
C GLY A 221 8.42 23.89 -15.35
N GLY A 222 9.37 24.18 -16.24
CA GLY A 222 9.92 25.53 -16.47
C GLY A 222 11.17 25.82 -15.64
N GLY A 223 11.27 25.28 -14.43
CA GLY A 223 12.50 25.32 -13.61
C GLY A 223 12.71 24.00 -12.86
N PRO A 224 13.82 23.87 -12.11
CA PRO A 224 14.14 22.65 -11.38
C PRO A 224 13.09 22.36 -10.30
N VAL A 225 12.67 21.11 -10.24
CA VAL A 225 11.64 20.58 -9.35
C VAL A 225 12.28 19.82 -8.20
N MET A 226 11.86 20.15 -6.98
CA MET A 226 12.15 19.39 -5.78
C MET A 226 10.83 18.91 -5.17
N LEU A 227 10.49 17.65 -5.44
CA LEU A 227 9.30 16.98 -4.89
C LEU A 227 9.69 16.17 -3.65
N THR A 228 9.10 16.48 -2.51
CA THR A 228 9.22 15.71 -1.27
C THR A 228 7.85 15.13 -0.91
N ASN A 229 7.73 13.80 -1.02
CA ASN A 229 6.55 13.06 -0.59
C ASN A 229 6.78 12.42 0.78
N GLY A 230 6.13 12.94 1.82
CA GLY A 230 5.99 12.30 3.14
C GLY A 230 4.60 11.73 3.40
N GLY A 231 3.67 11.85 2.44
CA GLY A 231 2.29 11.37 2.53
C GLY A 231 2.00 10.31 1.48
N SER A 232 1.02 10.57 0.60
CA SER A 232 0.66 9.65 -0.50
C SER A 232 0.60 10.40 -1.82
N ILE A 233 1.20 9.84 -2.87
CA ILE A 233 0.96 10.26 -4.26
C ILE A 233 0.28 9.10 -4.97
N ILE A 234 -0.86 9.36 -5.62
CA ILE A 234 -1.58 8.37 -6.43
C ILE A 234 -1.65 8.94 -7.85
N GLY A 235 -0.88 8.36 -8.75
CA GLY A 235 -0.77 8.80 -10.13
C GLY A 235 0.67 9.05 -10.59
N THR A 236 0.79 9.42 -11.87
CA THR A 236 2.07 9.73 -12.51
C THR A 236 2.57 11.12 -12.12
N VAL A 237 3.89 11.30 -12.23
CA VAL A 237 4.55 12.60 -12.09
C VAL A 237 5.26 12.95 -13.40
N ASP A 238 5.02 14.16 -13.89
CA ASP A 238 5.65 14.66 -15.12
C ASP A 238 6.45 15.93 -14.80
N PHE A 239 7.72 15.93 -15.15
CA PHE A 239 8.64 17.03 -14.92
C PHE A 239 9.19 17.67 -16.20
N GLY A 240 9.94 18.76 -16.03
CA GLY A 240 10.46 19.59 -17.11
C GLY A 240 11.86 19.18 -17.57
N ALA A 241 12.49 20.03 -18.36
CA ALA A 241 13.84 19.77 -18.90
C ALA A 241 15.00 20.13 -17.94
N ALA A 242 14.69 20.46 -16.68
CA ALA A 242 15.68 20.84 -15.68
C ALA A 242 16.05 19.65 -14.80
N ALA A 243 17.21 19.68 -14.16
CA ALA A 243 17.59 18.62 -13.23
C ALA A 243 16.65 18.60 -12.02
N ASP A 244 15.89 17.52 -11.89
CA ASP A 244 14.81 17.38 -10.92
C ASP A 244 15.13 16.32 -9.86
N THR A 245 14.55 16.51 -8.66
CA THR A 245 14.70 15.59 -7.53
C THR A 245 13.34 15.20 -6.98
N PHE A 246 13.13 13.90 -6.85
CA PHE A 246 11.96 13.34 -6.17
C PHE A 246 12.42 12.50 -4.98
N ALA A 247 12.22 13.02 -3.77
CA ALA A 247 12.41 12.31 -2.52
C ALA A 247 11.08 11.70 -2.04
N ASN A 248 10.97 10.38 -2.06
CA ASN A 248 9.82 9.64 -1.56
C ASN A 248 10.12 9.03 -0.18
N SER A 249 9.36 9.43 0.83
CA SER A 249 9.39 8.88 2.19
C SER A 249 8.04 8.37 2.68
N GLY A 250 6.97 8.64 1.92
CA GLY A 250 5.64 8.06 2.08
C GLY A 250 5.34 7.02 1.00
N THR A 251 4.10 6.94 0.53
CA THR A 251 3.68 5.99 -0.52
C THR A 251 3.52 6.69 -1.85
N TRP A 252 4.04 6.09 -2.92
CA TRP A 252 3.76 6.50 -4.29
C TRP A 252 3.18 5.31 -5.06
N ARG A 253 1.95 5.46 -5.56
CA ARG A 253 1.25 4.47 -6.40
C ARG A 253 1.21 4.96 -7.84
N MET A 254 1.81 4.20 -8.75
CA MET A 254 1.97 4.61 -10.15
C MET A 254 1.78 3.45 -11.15
N ALA A 255 1.19 2.34 -10.68
CA ALA A 255 0.94 1.15 -11.49
C ALA A 255 0.20 1.51 -12.80
N GLY A 256 0.72 1.01 -13.93
CA GLY A 256 0.14 1.18 -15.27
C GLY A 256 0.33 2.56 -15.89
N GLY A 257 0.98 3.49 -15.19
CA GLY A 257 1.23 4.85 -15.66
C GLY A 257 2.60 5.05 -16.31
N THR A 258 2.76 6.16 -17.01
CA THR A 258 4.07 6.68 -17.45
C THR A 258 4.35 7.98 -16.72
N SER A 259 5.42 8.01 -15.92
CA SER A 259 5.96 9.23 -15.31
C SER A 259 7.15 9.69 -16.14
N ASP A 260 7.08 10.90 -16.68
CA ASP A 260 8.14 11.49 -17.48
C ASP A 260 8.97 12.47 -16.63
N PHE A 261 10.22 12.13 -16.34
CA PHE A 261 11.12 13.02 -15.59
C PHE A 261 11.74 14.11 -16.46
N GLY A 262 11.47 14.13 -17.76
CA GLY A 262 11.87 15.18 -18.68
C GLY A 262 13.35 15.09 -19.06
N GLY A 263 14.19 16.01 -18.60
CA GLY A 263 15.62 15.95 -18.90
C GLY A 263 16.43 16.74 -17.89
N GLY A 264 17.76 16.63 -17.90
CA GLY A 264 18.62 17.37 -16.96
C GLY A 264 19.29 16.49 -15.92
N GLY A 265 18.98 15.19 -15.86
CA GLY A 265 19.69 14.23 -15.02
C GLY A 265 18.94 13.98 -13.71
N ASP A 266 17.72 13.48 -13.83
CA ASP A 266 16.76 13.47 -12.73
C ASP A 266 17.00 12.31 -11.77
N THR A 267 16.78 12.57 -10.48
CA THR A 267 16.99 11.56 -9.44
C THR A 267 15.71 11.32 -8.64
N LEU A 268 15.31 10.05 -8.60
CA LEU A 268 14.27 9.54 -7.72
C LEU A 268 14.94 8.78 -6.56
N ARG A 269 14.67 9.20 -5.33
CA ARG A 269 15.13 8.52 -4.13
C ARG A 269 13.94 8.05 -3.30
N ASN A 270 13.76 6.74 -3.22
CA ASN A 270 12.90 6.13 -2.24
C ASN A 270 13.67 5.96 -0.92
N ALA A 271 13.30 6.71 0.10
CA ALA A 271 13.87 6.64 1.45
C ALA A 271 13.50 5.31 2.14
N ALA A 272 14.17 4.98 3.24
CA ALA A 272 13.95 3.73 3.97
C ALA A 272 12.51 3.51 4.44
N SER A 273 11.78 4.58 4.77
CA SER A 273 10.35 4.53 5.12
C SER A 273 9.43 4.53 3.90
N GLY A 274 9.97 4.83 2.71
CA GLY A 274 9.20 5.05 1.50
C GLY A 274 8.76 3.75 0.84
N VAL A 275 7.57 3.79 0.25
CA VAL A 275 6.98 2.71 -0.53
C VAL A 275 6.71 3.23 -1.94
N ILE A 276 7.28 2.55 -2.93
CA ILE A 276 6.93 2.66 -4.34
C ILE A 276 6.09 1.44 -4.69
N ASP A 277 4.84 1.65 -5.07
CA ASP A 277 3.84 0.62 -5.32
C ASP A 277 3.41 0.65 -6.79
N ALA A 278 3.87 -0.37 -7.52
CA ALA A 278 3.69 -0.56 -8.94
C ALA A 278 2.78 -1.76 -9.28
N GLY A 279 2.12 -2.35 -8.26
CA GLY A 279 1.24 -3.49 -8.48
C GLY A 279 -0.04 -3.08 -9.20
N GLY A 280 -0.36 -3.77 -10.30
CA GLY A 280 -1.58 -3.55 -11.08
C GLY A 280 -2.86 -3.82 -10.27
N VAL A 281 -4.01 -3.39 -10.80
CA VAL A 281 -5.32 -3.69 -10.19
C VAL A 281 -6.09 -4.62 -11.11
N GLY A 282 -6.23 -5.89 -10.70
CA GLY A 282 -7.03 -6.89 -11.40
C GLY A 282 -6.42 -7.45 -12.69
N ALA A 283 -5.26 -6.95 -13.12
CA ALA A 283 -4.47 -7.47 -14.24
C ALA A 283 -3.02 -6.95 -14.14
N PRO A 284 -2.07 -7.59 -14.83
CA PRO A 284 -0.71 -7.08 -14.96
C PRO A 284 -0.67 -5.69 -15.58
N ALA A 285 0.24 -4.85 -15.08
CA ALA A 285 0.40 -3.45 -15.45
C ALA A 285 1.86 -3.16 -15.85
N MET A 286 2.02 -2.33 -16.88
CA MET A 286 3.32 -1.80 -17.30
C MET A 286 3.47 -0.37 -16.80
N THR A 287 4.41 -0.16 -15.88
CA THR A 287 4.76 1.14 -15.30
C THR A 287 6.06 1.67 -15.90
N THR A 288 6.08 2.90 -16.38
CA THR A 288 7.26 3.49 -17.03
C THR A 288 7.75 4.73 -16.30
N LEU A 289 9.05 4.77 -16.02
CA LEU A 289 9.82 5.91 -15.50
C LEU A 289 10.71 6.43 -16.62
N SER A 290 10.13 7.24 -17.50
CA SER A 290 10.79 7.79 -18.68
C SER A 290 11.75 8.91 -18.29
N ASN A 291 12.89 8.97 -18.98
CA ASN A 291 13.92 9.99 -18.83
C ASN A 291 14.55 10.14 -17.43
N LEU A 292 14.15 9.30 -16.48
CA LEU A 292 14.79 9.24 -15.16
C LEU A 292 16.25 8.82 -15.33
N ALA A 293 17.19 9.59 -14.79
CA ALA A 293 18.61 9.26 -14.87
C ALA A 293 19.04 8.26 -13.80
N LEU A 294 18.50 8.38 -12.58
CA LEU A 294 18.84 7.51 -11.47
C LEU A 294 17.64 7.25 -10.54
N LEU A 295 17.30 5.97 -10.36
CA LEU A 295 16.50 5.49 -9.25
C LEU A 295 17.42 5.00 -8.12
N VAL A 296 17.22 5.49 -6.90
CA VAL A 296 17.81 4.94 -5.67
C VAL A 296 16.70 4.42 -4.77
N ASN A 297 16.66 3.11 -4.55
CA ASN A 297 15.74 2.47 -3.62
C ASN A 297 16.42 2.15 -2.30
N GLN A 298 15.97 2.77 -1.21
CA GLN A 298 16.37 2.45 0.17
C GLN A 298 15.22 1.87 0.99
N GLY A 299 13.99 2.03 0.53
CA GLY A 299 12.78 1.49 1.16
C GLY A 299 12.24 0.30 0.39
N ARG A 300 10.91 0.24 0.25
CA ARG A 300 10.22 -0.83 -0.46
C ARG A 300 9.81 -0.39 -1.87
N MET A 301 10.17 -1.17 -2.89
CA MET A 301 9.53 -1.16 -4.20
C MET A 301 8.75 -2.46 -4.34
N THR A 302 7.44 -2.39 -4.59
CA THR A 302 6.56 -3.56 -4.62
C THR A 302 5.72 -3.57 -5.89
N MET A 303 5.63 -4.74 -6.51
CA MET A 303 4.61 -5.06 -7.52
C MET A 303 3.57 -6.07 -6.99
N VAL A 304 3.79 -6.59 -5.77
CA VAL A 304 2.89 -7.55 -5.14
C VAL A 304 1.43 -7.06 -5.08
N ASN A 305 0.58 -7.72 -5.85
CA ASN A 305 -0.88 -7.53 -5.91
C ASN A 305 -1.65 -8.86 -5.99
N GLY A 306 -0.94 -10.00 -5.94
CA GLY A 306 -1.47 -11.35 -6.13
C GLY A 306 -1.54 -11.80 -7.59
N ILE A 307 -0.90 -11.09 -8.52
CA ILE A 307 -0.92 -11.36 -9.97
C ILE A 307 0.50 -11.14 -10.53
N ALA A 308 1.19 -12.21 -10.90
CA ALA A 308 2.48 -12.08 -11.58
C ALA A 308 2.35 -11.40 -12.96
N GLY A 309 3.41 -10.71 -13.36
CA GLY A 309 3.58 -10.13 -14.70
C GLY A 309 3.53 -8.61 -14.73
N ASP A 310 3.39 -7.96 -13.57
CA ASP A 310 3.59 -6.53 -13.47
C ASP A 310 5.02 -6.15 -13.84
N ALA A 311 5.19 -5.00 -14.47
CA ALA A 311 6.50 -4.55 -14.92
C ALA A 311 6.74 -3.09 -14.57
N VAL A 312 7.97 -2.78 -14.17
CA VAL A 312 8.49 -1.42 -14.04
C VAL A 312 9.68 -1.27 -14.99
N GLN A 313 9.65 -0.23 -15.83
CA GLN A 313 10.76 0.12 -16.72
C GLN A 313 11.30 1.50 -16.38
N THR A 314 12.63 1.67 -16.34
CA THR A 314 13.27 2.99 -16.24
C THR A 314 14.29 3.23 -17.36
N SER A 315 14.40 4.48 -17.82
CA SER A 315 15.38 4.91 -18.83
C SER A 315 16.82 4.95 -18.31
N GLY A 316 17.02 5.14 -17.01
CA GLY A 316 18.34 5.38 -16.43
C GLY A 316 18.88 4.19 -15.66
N ASN A 317 19.82 4.50 -14.75
CA ASN A 317 20.37 3.53 -13.83
C ASN A 317 19.42 3.31 -12.64
N ALA A 318 19.52 2.16 -11.99
CA ALA A 318 18.87 1.92 -10.71
C ALA A 318 19.83 1.33 -9.68
N ARG A 319 19.60 1.64 -8.41
CA ARG A 319 20.38 1.15 -7.29
C ARG A 319 19.46 0.74 -6.15
N PHE A 320 19.46 -0.56 -5.83
CA PHE A 320 18.81 -1.12 -4.65
C PHE A 320 19.85 -1.18 -3.53
N GLU A 321 19.63 -0.41 -2.47
CA GLU A 321 20.57 -0.28 -1.37
C GLU A 321 20.38 -1.39 -0.33
N SER A 322 21.42 -1.62 0.48
CA SER A 322 21.30 -2.45 1.68
C SER A 322 20.14 -1.96 2.57
N GLY A 323 19.38 -2.92 3.12
CA GLY A 323 18.17 -2.66 3.89
C GLY A 323 16.91 -2.34 3.07
N SER A 324 17.02 -2.16 1.75
CA SER A 324 15.85 -1.99 0.87
C SER A 324 15.16 -3.32 0.58
N VAL A 325 13.90 -3.28 0.12
CA VAL A 325 13.13 -4.46 -0.30
C VAL A 325 12.58 -4.26 -1.70
N TYR A 326 12.85 -5.21 -2.58
CA TYR A 326 12.21 -5.34 -3.89
C TYR A 326 11.22 -6.52 -3.84
N ALA A 327 9.93 -6.27 -3.98
CA ALA A 327 8.91 -7.28 -3.80
C ALA A 327 8.14 -7.59 -5.08
N VAL A 328 8.02 -8.88 -5.39
CA VAL A 328 7.50 -9.41 -6.65
C VAL A 328 6.54 -10.56 -6.40
N ASP A 329 5.54 -10.70 -7.26
CA ASP A 329 4.75 -11.91 -7.44
C ASP A 329 5.41 -12.85 -8.48
N ILE A 330 5.29 -14.15 -8.25
CA ILE A 330 5.62 -15.23 -9.18
C ILE A 330 4.42 -16.18 -9.32
N ASP A 331 4.25 -16.79 -10.50
CA ASP A 331 3.17 -17.76 -10.74
C ASP A 331 3.68 -19.17 -11.07
N SER A 332 2.74 -20.12 -11.19
CA SER A 332 3.03 -21.50 -11.57
C SER A 332 3.40 -21.71 -13.05
N THR A 333 3.29 -20.68 -13.90
CA THR A 333 3.58 -20.76 -15.34
C THR A 333 4.99 -20.27 -15.71
N GLY A 334 5.75 -19.78 -14.74
CA GLY A 334 7.08 -19.21 -14.94
C GLY A 334 7.06 -17.70 -15.18
N GLN A 335 5.92 -17.03 -14.94
CA GLN A 335 5.80 -15.58 -14.98
C GLN A 335 6.16 -14.98 -13.62
N SER A 336 6.81 -13.82 -13.65
CA SER A 336 7.11 -13.02 -12.47
C SER A 336 6.87 -11.55 -12.77
N ASP A 337 6.71 -10.78 -11.72
CA ASP A 337 6.91 -9.34 -11.84
C ASP A 337 8.36 -9.02 -12.19
N ARG A 338 8.56 -7.87 -12.83
CA ARG A 338 9.87 -7.55 -13.41
C ARG A 338 10.23 -6.08 -13.34
N PHE A 339 11.45 -5.81 -12.87
CA PHE A 339 12.09 -4.51 -12.98
C PHE A 339 13.07 -4.50 -14.15
N THR A 340 12.98 -3.51 -15.03
CA THR A 340 13.87 -3.33 -16.17
C THR A 340 14.48 -1.93 -16.17
N ALA A 341 15.79 -1.84 -16.33
CA ALA A 341 16.47 -0.58 -16.56
C ALA A 341 17.21 -0.59 -17.91
N GLN A 342 17.11 0.52 -18.64
CA GLN A 342 17.92 0.72 -19.83
C GLN A 342 19.40 0.98 -19.48
N GLY A 343 19.66 1.55 -18.30
CA GLY A 343 21.00 1.70 -17.74
C GLY A 343 21.47 0.47 -16.94
N ASN A 344 22.41 0.69 -16.03
CA ASN A 344 22.92 -0.30 -15.09
C ASN A 344 21.97 -0.49 -13.90
N VAL A 345 21.91 -1.71 -13.36
CA VAL A 345 21.29 -1.98 -12.05
C VAL A 345 22.37 -2.45 -11.08
N GLN A 346 22.47 -1.75 -9.95
CA GLN A 346 23.23 -2.20 -8.81
C GLN A 346 22.30 -2.81 -7.76
N LEU A 347 22.54 -4.06 -7.41
CA LEU A 347 21.74 -4.84 -6.48
C LEU A 347 22.38 -4.86 -5.09
N GLY A 348 21.49 -4.83 -4.11
CA GLY A 348 21.69 -4.89 -2.67
C GLY A 348 20.32 -5.05 -2.01
N GLY A 349 20.27 -5.10 -0.69
CA GLY A 349 19.02 -5.29 0.06
C GLY A 349 18.37 -6.65 -0.20
N ALA A 350 17.07 -6.78 0.04
CA ALA A 350 16.34 -8.04 -0.07
C ALA A 350 15.42 -8.09 -1.28
N VAL A 351 15.22 -9.27 -1.85
CA VAL A 351 14.07 -9.55 -2.72
C VAL A 351 13.03 -10.37 -1.95
N ALA A 352 11.78 -9.92 -1.99
CA ALA A 352 10.66 -10.56 -1.30
C ALA A 352 9.69 -11.14 -2.32
N VAL A 353 9.44 -12.44 -2.22
CA VAL A 353 8.64 -13.20 -3.18
C VAL A 353 7.29 -13.53 -2.58
N SER A 354 6.24 -13.24 -3.34
CA SER A 354 4.88 -13.68 -3.12
C SER A 354 4.48 -14.61 -4.27
N VAL A 355 3.68 -15.64 -3.98
CA VAL A 355 3.20 -16.59 -4.98
C VAL A 355 1.79 -16.20 -5.36
N SER A 356 1.60 -15.75 -6.60
CA SER A 356 0.28 -15.46 -7.17
C SER A 356 -0.40 -16.77 -7.56
N ASP A 357 -1.56 -17.04 -6.95
CA ASP A 357 -2.50 -18.16 -7.18
C ASP A 357 -1.90 -19.49 -7.68
N GLY A 358 -1.84 -20.47 -6.79
CA GLY A 358 -1.42 -21.84 -7.07
C GLY A 358 -0.10 -22.24 -6.41
N THR A 359 0.28 -23.50 -6.61
CA THR A 359 1.52 -24.06 -6.07
C THR A 359 2.65 -23.82 -7.06
N VAL A 360 3.73 -23.18 -6.60
CA VAL A 360 4.94 -22.97 -7.42
C VAL A 360 5.52 -24.32 -7.83
N VAL A 361 5.90 -24.46 -9.09
CA VAL A 361 6.52 -25.68 -9.60
C VAL A 361 8.00 -25.69 -9.24
N PRO A 362 8.51 -26.68 -8.48
CA PRO A 362 9.94 -26.82 -8.24
C PRO A 362 10.72 -26.95 -9.56
N GLY A 363 11.86 -26.27 -9.63
CA GLY A 363 12.68 -26.14 -10.83
C GLY A 363 12.29 -24.97 -11.74
N SER A 364 11.28 -24.18 -11.37
CA SER A 364 10.96 -22.94 -12.08
C SER A 364 12.06 -21.89 -11.93
N HIS A 365 12.25 -21.14 -13.01
CA HIS A 365 13.26 -20.10 -13.16
C HIS A 365 12.60 -18.79 -13.60
N TYR A 366 12.69 -17.76 -12.77
CA TYR A 366 12.01 -16.48 -12.97
C TYR A 366 13.03 -15.37 -13.17
N THR A 367 12.81 -14.52 -14.18
CA THR A 367 13.67 -13.33 -14.35
C THR A 367 13.02 -12.12 -13.71
N VAL A 368 13.59 -11.63 -12.61
CA VAL A 368 13.01 -10.52 -11.82
C VAL A 368 13.65 -9.16 -12.11
N VAL A 369 14.89 -9.14 -12.60
CA VAL A 369 15.56 -7.90 -13.03
C VAL A 369 16.16 -8.07 -14.43
N THR A 370 16.07 -7.03 -15.28
CA THR A 370 16.97 -6.86 -16.44
C THR A 370 17.62 -5.48 -16.50
N ALA A 371 18.95 -5.54 -16.53
CA ALA A 371 20.00 -4.59 -16.80
C ALA A 371 20.47 -4.41 -18.24
N ASN A 372 19.96 -3.51 -19.10
CA ASN A 372 20.58 -3.35 -20.43
C ASN A 372 22.01 -2.80 -20.37
N GLY A 373 22.31 -1.92 -19.40
CA GLY A 373 23.66 -1.48 -19.09
C GLY A 373 24.48 -2.48 -18.27
N GLY A 374 23.84 -3.54 -17.75
CA GLY A 374 24.42 -4.61 -16.95
C GLY A 374 23.97 -4.61 -15.49
N VAL A 375 24.07 -5.78 -14.85
CA VAL A 375 23.79 -6.00 -13.43
C VAL A 375 25.11 -6.10 -12.64
N SER A 376 25.14 -5.50 -11.45
CA SER A 376 26.28 -5.61 -10.52
C SER A 376 25.79 -5.74 -9.08
N GLY A 377 26.60 -6.38 -8.22
CA GLY A 377 26.14 -6.73 -6.88
C GLY A 377 25.18 -7.93 -6.89
N HIS A 378 24.61 -8.23 -5.72
CA HIS A 378 23.67 -9.34 -5.50
C HIS A 378 22.65 -8.90 -4.45
N PHE A 379 21.48 -9.52 -4.42
CA PHE A 379 20.60 -9.40 -3.26
C PHE A 379 21.29 -9.97 -2.01
N GLU A 380 21.14 -9.28 -0.89
CA GLU A 380 21.72 -9.66 0.41
C GLU A 380 20.87 -10.71 1.13
N SER A 381 19.58 -10.80 0.82
CA SER A 381 18.69 -11.85 1.31
C SER A 381 17.49 -12.10 0.39
N LEU A 382 16.97 -13.32 0.46
CA LEU A 382 15.74 -13.75 -0.20
C LEU A 382 14.67 -13.95 0.88
N LEU A 383 13.51 -13.31 0.72
CA LEU A 383 12.39 -13.41 1.66
C LEU A 383 11.22 -14.09 0.96
N GLY A 384 10.62 -15.08 1.61
CA GLY A 384 9.54 -15.89 1.05
C GLY A 384 9.88 -17.38 1.13
N GLY A 385 9.22 -18.18 0.30
CA GLY A 385 9.35 -19.63 0.31
C GLY A 385 8.52 -20.31 1.42
N THR A 386 8.72 -21.61 1.56
CA THR A 386 8.02 -22.47 2.52
C THR A 386 9.04 -23.35 3.26
N ALA A 387 8.59 -24.29 4.09
CA ALA A 387 9.48 -25.31 4.67
C ALA A 387 10.24 -26.12 3.61
N PHE A 388 9.67 -26.19 2.41
CA PHE A 388 10.12 -27.09 1.34
C PHE A 388 10.43 -26.40 0.02
N LEU A 389 9.91 -25.19 -0.22
CA LEU A 389 10.27 -24.37 -1.37
C LEU A 389 11.34 -23.37 -0.94
N VAL A 390 12.57 -23.63 -1.38
CA VAL A 390 13.74 -22.81 -1.11
C VAL A 390 14.00 -21.90 -2.30
N LEU A 391 14.17 -20.62 -2.03
CA LEU A 391 14.57 -19.63 -3.01
C LEU A 391 16.09 -19.65 -3.18
N HIS A 392 16.53 -19.66 -4.43
CA HIS A 392 17.90 -19.40 -4.81
C HIS A 392 17.93 -18.25 -5.82
N ASP A 393 18.99 -17.46 -5.79
CA ASP A 393 19.22 -16.42 -6.77
C ASP A 393 20.42 -16.77 -7.67
N SER A 394 20.30 -16.40 -8.93
CA SER A 394 21.37 -16.55 -9.91
C SER A 394 21.43 -15.32 -10.80
N TYR A 395 22.60 -15.09 -11.42
CA TYR A 395 22.90 -13.84 -12.12
C TYR A 395 23.70 -14.09 -13.40
N ASP A 396 23.40 -13.32 -14.44
CA ASP A 396 24.26 -13.16 -15.61
C ASP A 396 24.70 -11.69 -15.78
N ALA A 397 25.29 -11.34 -16.92
CA ALA A 397 25.75 -9.98 -17.16
C ALA A 397 24.63 -8.92 -17.12
N ASN A 398 23.39 -9.30 -17.41
CA ASN A 398 22.27 -8.41 -17.64
C ASN A 398 21.02 -8.75 -16.82
N ASN A 399 20.97 -9.86 -16.08
CA ASN A 399 19.77 -10.35 -15.43
C ASN A 399 20.05 -10.83 -14.01
N ALA A 400 19.02 -10.69 -13.16
CA ALA A 400 18.91 -11.42 -11.90
C ALA A 400 17.71 -12.34 -11.96
N TYR A 401 17.91 -13.56 -11.47
CA TYR A 401 16.96 -14.66 -11.53
C TYR A 401 16.61 -15.15 -10.13
N LEU A 402 15.42 -15.75 -10.02
CA LEU A 402 15.01 -16.55 -8.88
C LEU A 402 14.71 -17.96 -9.33
N ASP A 403 15.37 -18.91 -8.69
CA ASP A 403 15.22 -20.34 -8.89
C ASP A 403 14.50 -20.93 -7.68
N ILE A 404 13.53 -21.81 -7.92
CA ILE A 404 12.74 -22.45 -6.87
C ILE A 404 13.17 -23.90 -6.75
N GLU A 405 13.76 -24.27 -5.63
CA GLU A 405 14.15 -25.65 -5.37
C GLU A 405 13.25 -26.30 -4.33
N LYS A 406 12.94 -27.59 -4.54
CA LYS A 406 12.24 -28.40 -3.55
C LYS A 406 13.23 -29.12 -2.66
N ARG A 407 13.14 -28.85 -1.35
CA ARG A 407 13.71 -29.70 -0.30
C ARG A 407 12.84 -30.95 -0.13
N ALA A 408 13.46 -32.11 0.02
CA ALA A 408 12.74 -33.36 0.29
C ALA A 408 11.94 -33.28 1.59
N PHE A 409 10.70 -33.79 1.61
CA PHE A 409 9.84 -33.72 2.80
C PHE A 409 10.46 -34.46 3.99
N ALA A 410 11.12 -35.59 3.72
CA ALA A 410 11.80 -36.41 4.71
C ALA A 410 12.83 -35.64 5.56
N LEU A 411 13.40 -34.55 5.05
CA LEU A 411 14.38 -33.74 5.77
C LEU A 411 13.79 -32.88 6.90
N ALA A 412 12.47 -32.73 6.97
CA ALA A 412 11.80 -32.05 8.09
C ALA A 412 11.42 -33.01 9.22
N GLY A 413 11.44 -34.33 9.00
CA GLY A 413 11.09 -35.32 10.02
C GLY A 413 12.18 -35.47 11.09
N LEU A 414 11.77 -35.55 12.36
CA LEU A 414 12.67 -35.83 13.49
C LEU A 414 12.59 -37.28 13.96
N THR A 415 11.45 -37.93 13.75
CA THR A 415 11.21 -39.33 14.16
C THR A 415 11.25 -40.25 12.94
N PRO A 416 11.60 -41.55 13.12
CA PRO A 416 11.49 -42.54 12.05
C PRO A 416 10.12 -42.55 11.36
N ASN A 417 9.02 -42.42 12.10
CA ASN A 417 7.67 -42.40 11.53
C ASN A 417 7.42 -41.12 10.72
N GLN A 418 7.81 -39.94 11.21
CA GLN A 418 7.70 -38.70 10.46
C GLN A 418 8.49 -38.76 9.15
N THR A 419 9.74 -39.23 9.21
CA THR A 419 10.59 -39.38 8.02
C THR A 419 10.00 -40.38 7.02
N ALA A 420 9.45 -41.51 7.49
CA ALA A 420 8.81 -42.50 6.64
C ALA A 420 7.53 -41.98 5.97
N THR A 421 6.67 -41.29 6.72
CA THR A 421 5.45 -40.64 6.19
C THR A 421 5.83 -39.59 5.15
N ALA A 422 6.79 -38.73 5.48
CA ALA A 422 7.27 -37.68 4.59
C ALA A 422 7.89 -38.24 3.29
N ALA A 423 8.68 -39.31 3.38
CA ALA A 423 9.19 -40.02 2.20
C ALA A 423 8.07 -40.66 1.35
N GLY A 424 6.99 -41.13 1.99
CA GLY A 424 5.79 -41.59 1.29
C GLY A 424 5.08 -40.44 0.55
N LEU A 425 5.00 -39.27 1.17
CA LEU A 425 4.44 -38.05 0.59
C LEU A 425 5.27 -37.54 -0.60
N ASP A 426 6.60 -37.68 -0.54
CA ASP A 426 7.51 -37.35 -1.66
C ASP A 426 7.22 -38.19 -2.92
N GLY A 427 6.63 -39.38 -2.77
CA GLY A 427 6.24 -40.25 -3.88
C GLY A 427 4.88 -39.94 -4.53
N LEU A 428 4.12 -38.99 -3.99
CA LEU A 428 2.84 -38.59 -4.58
C LEU A 428 3.03 -37.80 -5.88
N PRO A 429 2.05 -37.82 -6.81
CA PRO A 429 2.08 -36.96 -7.98
C PRO A 429 2.13 -35.48 -7.59
N ILE A 430 2.95 -34.69 -8.28
CA ILE A 430 3.08 -33.24 -8.06
C ILE A 430 1.75 -32.50 -8.26
N SER A 431 0.84 -33.03 -9.09
CA SER A 431 -0.51 -32.48 -9.26
C SER A 431 -1.49 -32.85 -8.14
N GLY A 432 -1.07 -33.64 -7.14
CA GLY A 432 -1.89 -34.09 -6.04
C GLY A 432 -2.13 -32.99 -5.00
N SER A 433 -3.38 -32.78 -4.60
CA SER A 433 -3.74 -31.76 -3.60
C SER A 433 -3.03 -31.93 -2.25
N LEU A 434 -2.83 -33.18 -1.80
CA LEU A 434 -2.09 -33.48 -0.57
C LEU A 434 -0.60 -33.16 -0.70
N TYR A 435 0.02 -33.43 -1.86
CA TYR A 435 1.42 -33.08 -2.11
C TYR A 435 1.62 -31.57 -2.02
N ASN A 436 0.76 -30.81 -2.70
CA ASN A 436 0.80 -29.35 -2.71
C ASN A 436 0.54 -28.75 -1.31
N ALA A 437 -0.43 -29.28 -0.57
CA ALA A 437 -0.70 -28.84 0.79
C ALA A 437 0.50 -29.01 1.73
N ILE A 438 1.28 -30.09 1.56
CA ILE A 438 2.52 -30.32 2.33
C ILE A 438 3.63 -29.38 1.84
N LEU A 439 3.75 -29.19 0.52
CA LEU A 439 4.73 -28.30 -0.09
C LEU A 439 4.58 -26.84 0.38
N ASP A 440 3.34 -26.40 0.62
CA ASP A 440 2.99 -25.05 1.04
C ASP A 440 3.12 -24.81 2.57
N LEU A 441 3.54 -25.81 3.35
CA LEU A 441 3.66 -25.66 4.80
C LEU A 441 4.76 -24.66 5.18
N PRO A 442 4.50 -23.73 6.11
CA PRO A 442 5.35 -22.56 6.30
C PRO A 442 6.68 -22.86 7.02
N ASN A 443 6.77 -23.95 7.77
CA ASN A 443 7.98 -24.34 8.51
C ASN A 443 7.98 -25.83 8.92
N ASP A 444 9.15 -26.35 9.28
CA ASP A 444 9.37 -27.75 9.67
C ASP A 444 8.49 -28.19 10.83
N ALA A 445 8.19 -27.32 11.80
CA ALA A 445 7.35 -27.68 12.96
C ALA A 445 5.90 -27.98 12.55
N VAL A 446 5.35 -27.18 11.63
CA VAL A 446 4.02 -27.45 11.06
C VAL A 446 4.04 -28.70 10.18
N ALA A 447 5.14 -28.93 9.45
CA ALA A 447 5.31 -30.15 8.66
C ALA A 447 5.37 -31.42 9.51
N GLN A 448 6.12 -31.40 10.60
CA GLN A 448 6.21 -32.51 11.57
C GLN A 448 4.83 -32.87 12.12
N TYR A 449 4.05 -31.88 12.55
CA TYR A 449 2.68 -32.09 13.01
C TYR A 449 1.80 -32.72 11.91
N ALA A 450 1.92 -32.25 10.66
CA ALA A 450 1.19 -32.82 9.54
C ALA A 450 1.59 -34.28 9.27
N PHE A 451 2.88 -34.62 9.39
CA PHE A 451 3.36 -35.99 9.24
C PHE A 451 2.81 -36.93 10.32
N ASP A 452 2.75 -36.47 11.57
CA ASP A 452 2.15 -37.25 12.66
C ASP A 452 0.66 -37.53 12.40
N GLN A 453 -0.09 -36.53 11.91
CA GLN A 453 -1.49 -36.74 11.53
C GLN A 453 -1.66 -37.76 10.38
N LEU A 454 -0.66 -37.90 9.52
CA LEU A 454 -0.70 -38.72 8.31
C LEU A 454 -0.10 -40.13 8.48
N SER A 455 0.75 -40.38 9.49
CA SER A 455 1.33 -41.72 9.73
C SER A 455 0.28 -42.77 10.11
N GLY A 456 -0.90 -42.35 10.59
CA GLY A 456 -2.00 -43.25 10.91
C GLY A 456 -1.70 -44.20 12.09
N GLU A 457 -0.72 -43.86 12.92
CA GLU A 457 -0.24 -44.64 14.06
C GLU A 457 -1.33 -44.90 15.09
N ILE A 458 -2.32 -44.01 15.20
CA ILE A 458 -3.53 -44.21 16.02
C ILE A 458 -4.23 -45.53 15.68
N HIS A 459 -4.25 -45.94 14.40
CA HIS A 459 -4.88 -47.20 14.00
C HIS A 459 -4.07 -48.44 14.42
N ALA A 460 -2.74 -48.35 14.40
CA ALA A 460 -1.87 -49.42 14.86
C ALA A 460 -1.94 -49.56 16.39
N SER A 461 -1.88 -48.45 17.13
CA SER A 461 -1.99 -48.41 18.59
C SER A 461 -3.34 -48.96 19.08
N ALA A 462 -4.44 -48.62 18.41
CA ALA A 462 -5.76 -49.16 18.72
C ALA A 462 -5.84 -50.68 18.51
N ARG A 463 -5.22 -51.22 17.46
CA ARG A 463 -5.14 -52.68 17.25
C ARG A 463 -4.30 -53.37 18.31
N THR A 464 -3.16 -52.80 18.68
CA THR A 464 -2.34 -53.32 19.78
C THR A 464 -3.12 -53.36 21.09
N ALA A 465 -3.87 -52.30 21.40
CA ALA A 465 -4.75 -52.27 22.58
C ALA A 465 -5.82 -53.38 22.53
N LEU A 466 -6.46 -53.59 21.39
CA LEU A 466 -7.44 -54.68 21.20
C LEU A 466 -6.81 -56.08 21.31
N ILE A 467 -5.57 -56.25 20.83
CA ILE A 467 -4.83 -57.51 20.96
C ILE A 467 -4.45 -57.77 22.42
N GLU A 468 -3.95 -56.75 23.13
CA GLU A 468 -3.66 -56.85 24.56
C GLU A 468 -4.92 -57.17 25.36
N ASP A 469 -6.07 -56.59 25.03
CA ASP A 469 -7.33 -56.92 25.70
C ASP A 469 -7.75 -58.39 25.46
N SER A 470 -7.52 -58.91 24.24
CA SER A 470 -7.83 -60.31 23.91
C SER A 470 -7.06 -61.33 24.76
N ARG A 471 -5.94 -60.93 25.38
CA ARG A 471 -5.10 -61.83 26.19
C ARG A 471 -5.84 -62.32 27.45
N PHE A 472 -6.73 -61.51 28.01
CA PHE A 472 -7.45 -61.87 29.24
C PHE A 472 -8.44 -63.00 28.97
N LEU A 473 -9.22 -62.87 27.90
CA LEU A 473 -10.20 -63.88 27.51
C LEU A 473 -9.51 -65.17 27.09
N ARG A 474 -8.39 -65.08 26.34
CA ARG A 474 -7.58 -66.24 25.95
C ARG A 474 -6.95 -66.94 27.15
N SER A 475 -6.43 -66.20 28.12
CA SER A 475 -5.83 -66.77 29.34
C SER A 475 -6.90 -67.44 30.19
N ALA A 476 -8.03 -66.79 30.44
CA ALA A 476 -9.14 -67.39 31.19
C ALA A 476 -9.65 -68.70 30.57
N VAL A 477 -9.78 -68.75 29.23
CA VAL A 477 -10.18 -69.97 28.52
C VAL A 477 -9.09 -71.05 28.58
N ASN A 478 -7.82 -70.69 28.34
CA ASN A 478 -6.72 -71.65 28.39
C ASN A 478 -6.52 -72.21 29.80
N ASP A 479 -6.62 -71.38 30.83
CA ASP A 479 -6.50 -71.81 32.23
C ASP A 479 -7.67 -72.71 32.61
N ARG A 480 -8.90 -72.39 32.17
CA ARG A 480 -10.06 -73.28 32.34
C ARG A 480 -9.88 -74.64 31.64
N ILE A 481 -9.34 -74.65 30.40
CA ILE A 481 -9.05 -75.89 29.66
C ILE A 481 -7.98 -76.70 30.40
N ARG A 482 -6.88 -76.08 30.82
CA ARG A 482 -5.83 -76.75 31.59
C ARG A 482 -6.36 -77.37 32.89
N ALA A 483 -7.21 -76.63 33.61
CA ALA A 483 -7.85 -77.11 34.83
C ALA A 483 -8.88 -78.23 34.58
N ALA A 484 -9.55 -78.24 33.42
CA ALA A 484 -10.48 -79.31 33.04
C ALA A 484 -9.80 -80.66 32.79
N PHE A 485 -8.56 -80.63 32.27
CA PHE A 485 -7.82 -81.83 31.83
C PHE A 485 -6.64 -82.20 32.73
N ASP A 486 -6.54 -81.60 33.92
CA ASP A 486 -5.45 -81.84 34.89
C ASP A 486 -4.04 -81.75 34.27
N SER A 487 -3.84 -80.77 33.38
CA SER A 487 -2.56 -80.60 32.68
C SER A 487 -1.50 -79.94 33.57
N VAL A 488 -0.21 -80.18 33.29
CA VAL A 488 0.91 -79.62 34.05
C VAL A 488 0.81 -78.10 34.16
N GLY A 489 0.75 -77.57 35.39
CA GLY A 489 0.64 -76.14 35.68
C GLY A 489 -0.80 -75.60 35.78
N ALA A 490 -1.82 -76.45 35.83
CA ALA A 490 -3.20 -76.05 36.08
C ALA A 490 -3.36 -75.38 37.46
N SER A 491 -4.08 -74.26 37.52
CA SER A 491 -4.58 -73.71 38.79
C SER A 491 -5.55 -74.71 39.41
N GLY A 492 -5.50 -74.89 40.73
CA GLY A 492 -6.41 -75.76 41.48
C GLY A 492 -7.83 -75.21 41.58
N ASP A 493 -8.38 -74.69 40.48
CA ASP A 493 -9.64 -73.96 40.47
C ASP A 493 -10.82 -74.90 40.74
N THR A 494 -11.68 -74.49 41.67
CA THR A 494 -12.94 -75.18 41.98
C THR A 494 -14.06 -74.65 41.10
N VAL A 495 -14.78 -75.53 40.43
CA VAL A 495 -15.98 -75.19 39.62
C VAL A 495 -17.24 -75.45 40.44
N VAL A 496 -18.35 -74.79 40.09
CA VAL A 496 -19.67 -75.06 40.67
C VAL A 496 -20.40 -76.07 39.81
N THR A 497 -20.74 -77.22 40.36
CA THR A 497 -21.67 -78.18 39.77
C THR A 497 -23.01 -78.12 40.50
N TYR A 498 -24.04 -78.76 39.94
CA TYR A 498 -25.33 -78.90 40.59
C TYR A 498 -25.60 -80.38 40.87
N ASP A 499 -25.85 -80.67 42.13
CA ASP A 499 -26.25 -82.00 42.60
C ASP A 499 -27.60 -81.83 43.32
N ASP A 500 -28.62 -82.58 42.90
CA ASP A 500 -30.01 -82.43 43.36
C ASP A 500 -30.55 -80.97 43.38
N GLY A 501 -30.19 -80.18 42.35
CA GLY A 501 -30.63 -78.79 42.20
C GLY A 501 -29.95 -77.78 43.14
N LYS A 502 -28.94 -78.20 43.92
CA LYS A 502 -28.17 -77.32 44.81
C LYS A 502 -26.74 -77.12 44.26
N PRO A 503 -26.22 -75.88 44.26
CA PRO A 503 -24.86 -75.62 43.82
C PRO A 503 -23.85 -76.21 44.82
N ARG A 504 -22.83 -76.90 44.33
CA ARG A 504 -21.74 -77.48 45.11
C ARG A 504 -20.40 -77.25 44.41
N ALA A 505 -19.34 -76.96 45.17
CA ALA A 505 -17.98 -76.89 44.65
C ALA A 505 -17.45 -78.30 44.31
N ALA A 506 -16.87 -78.45 43.12
CA ALA A 506 -16.25 -79.67 42.62
C ALA A 506 -14.88 -79.36 42.01
N ALA A 507 -14.07 -80.41 41.84
CA ALA A 507 -12.82 -80.30 41.09
C ALA A 507 -13.11 -79.86 39.65
N ALA A 508 -12.24 -79.04 39.06
CA ALA A 508 -12.40 -78.57 37.68
C ALA A 508 -12.46 -79.68 36.62
N THR A 509 -12.02 -80.89 36.99
CA THR A 509 -12.03 -82.14 36.22
C THR A 509 -13.34 -82.95 36.31
N THR A 510 -14.38 -82.41 36.96
CA THR A 510 -15.67 -83.10 37.10
C THR A 510 -16.30 -83.47 35.74
N ASP A 511 -16.86 -84.68 35.63
CA ASP A 511 -17.55 -85.17 34.42
C ASP A 511 -18.99 -84.62 34.28
N GLY A 512 -19.52 -83.95 35.31
CA GLY A 512 -20.85 -83.33 35.34
C GLY A 512 -20.89 -81.87 34.85
N LEU A 513 -22.09 -81.27 34.80
CA LEU A 513 -22.28 -79.86 34.41
C LEU A 513 -21.43 -78.94 35.31
N ALA A 514 -20.50 -78.18 34.71
CA ALA A 514 -19.60 -77.30 35.43
C ALA A 514 -19.82 -75.82 35.05
N VAL A 515 -20.14 -75.00 36.05
CA VAL A 515 -20.20 -73.54 35.96
C VAL A 515 -18.93 -72.96 36.58
N TRP A 516 -18.28 -72.07 35.85
CA TRP A 516 -17.06 -71.39 36.29
C TRP A 516 -17.19 -69.89 36.03
N SER A 517 -16.48 -69.09 36.81
CA SER A 517 -16.45 -67.64 36.66
C SER A 517 -15.05 -67.15 36.94
N GLN A 518 -14.53 -66.28 36.07
CA GLN A 518 -13.24 -65.63 36.25
C GLN A 518 -13.43 -64.12 36.25
N GLY A 519 -12.96 -63.46 37.31
CA GLY A 519 -12.80 -62.00 37.32
C GLY A 519 -11.45 -61.62 36.74
N PHE A 520 -11.41 -60.62 35.86
CA PHE A 520 -10.17 -60.03 35.39
C PHE A 520 -10.27 -58.49 35.45
N GLY A 521 -9.12 -57.84 35.56
CA GLY A 521 -9.01 -56.39 35.62
C GLY A 521 -7.57 -55.98 35.32
N SER A 522 -7.41 -54.85 34.65
CA SER A 522 -6.12 -54.38 34.16
C SER A 522 -6.09 -52.87 34.12
N TRP A 523 -4.95 -52.32 34.50
CA TRP A 523 -4.57 -50.94 34.23
C TRP A 523 -3.36 -51.01 33.31
N GLY A 524 -3.49 -50.49 32.10
CA GLY A 524 -2.41 -50.41 31.13
C GLY A 524 -1.97 -48.96 30.98
N HIS A 525 -0.67 -48.74 30.94
CA HIS A 525 -0.10 -47.50 30.44
C HIS A 525 0.81 -47.87 29.28
N THR A 526 0.59 -47.22 28.13
CA THR A 526 1.50 -47.29 27.00
C THR A 526 2.12 -45.91 26.89
N GLU A 527 3.42 -45.83 27.13
CA GLU A 527 4.18 -44.60 26.93
C GLU A 527 4.62 -44.51 25.47
N GLY A 528 4.50 -43.32 24.88
CA GLY A 528 5.18 -43.02 23.64
C GLY A 528 6.68 -42.86 23.90
N ASP A 529 7.51 -43.41 23.03
CA ASP A 529 8.97 -43.19 23.01
C ASP A 529 9.36 -41.92 22.21
N GLY A 530 8.37 -41.10 21.86
CA GLY A 530 8.52 -39.96 20.97
C GLY A 530 8.57 -40.33 19.49
N ASN A 531 8.52 -41.62 19.13
CA ASN A 531 8.40 -42.09 17.74
C ASN A 531 6.95 -42.47 17.38
N ALA A 532 6.13 -42.82 18.38
CA ALA A 532 4.69 -42.97 18.25
C ALA A 532 3.96 -41.97 19.18
N ALA A 533 2.79 -41.49 18.74
CA ALA A 533 1.93 -40.58 19.49
C ALA A 533 1.44 -41.16 20.83
#